data_AF-E8LY44-F1
#
_entry.id   AF-E8LY44-F1
#
_cell.length_a   1.000
_cell.length_b   1.000
_cell.length_c   1.000
_cell.angle_alpha   90.00
_cell.angle_beta   90.00
_cell.angle_gamma   90.00
#
_symmetry.space_group_name_H-M   'P 1'
#
loop_
_entity.id
_entity.type
_entity.pdbx_description
1 polymer ?
#
loop_
_entity_poly.entity_id
_entity_poly.type
_entity_poly.pdbx_seq_one_letter_code
_entity_poly.pdbx_strand_id
1 'polypeptide(L)'
;MNQFFERETTQRVIAKFTNRIDGLTYETDFETTRNQYLLVVCKAIKDNPKLWDERCQINIGWVGEHLLHFLSERTSNLDKDDLDSVMGLLFRFLLEFHLSTPNDMHRDLERVRRFCSENAVDFSEEGRSDIYFAIREMPIAILKEIANSPAIESVRKLHVATSEFEETKNRWDVELREREEKASKLKESLDSYKDAFNFVGLSEGFNQLAEQKKQEVRDVLFWLRLVSILIVLPLALEIVYVLANIDKGAELSRIMMLVALPTVSLIAILVYYFRVLLSNYKSLQSQLLQIDLRMTLCRFIHNYSEYASDMKKQDKFSLEKFENIIFSGITASTENIPSTFDGVEQLGKLIKSVKQ
;
A
#
# COMPACT_ATOMS: atom_id res chain seq x y z
N MET A 1 2.53 -35.07 25.18
CA MET A 1 2.09 -35.46 26.52
C MET A 1 1.96 -36.98 26.52
N ASN A 2 2.64 -37.65 27.43
CA ASN A 2 2.63 -39.11 27.53
C ASN A 2 1.37 -39.56 28.26
N GLN A 3 0.53 -40.33 27.58
CA GLN A 3 -0.60 -41.04 28.20
C GLN A 3 -0.05 -42.29 28.88
N PHE A 4 0.00 -42.32 30.22
CA PHE A 4 0.57 -43.42 31.00
C PHE A 4 -0.50 -44.06 31.89
N PHE A 5 -1.15 -43.29 32.76
CA PHE A 5 -2.24 -43.75 33.60
C PHE A 5 -3.52 -43.99 32.80
N GLU A 6 -3.75 -43.29 31.70
CA GLU A 6 -4.91 -43.52 30.82
C GLU A 6 -4.84 -44.86 30.07
N ARG A 7 -3.65 -45.47 29.96
CA ARG A 7 -3.49 -46.77 29.27
C ARG A 7 -4.28 -47.86 30.00
N GLU A 8 -5.01 -48.66 29.22
CA GLU A 8 -5.78 -49.78 29.77
C GLU A 8 -4.92 -50.78 30.56
N THR A 9 -3.67 -50.98 30.15
CA THR A 9 -2.72 -51.85 30.84
C THR A 9 -2.42 -51.34 32.24
N THR A 10 -2.11 -50.05 32.37
CA THR A 10 -1.86 -49.38 33.65
C THR A 10 -3.10 -49.42 34.54
N GLN A 11 -4.28 -49.12 33.98
CA GLN A 11 -5.55 -49.21 34.70
C GLN A 11 -5.83 -50.61 35.23
N ARG A 12 -5.58 -51.66 34.43
CA ARG A 12 -5.73 -53.06 34.84
C ARG A 12 -4.75 -53.44 35.95
N VAL A 13 -3.49 -53.03 35.84
CA VAL A 13 -2.46 -53.31 36.86
C VAL A 13 -2.81 -52.63 38.19
N ILE A 14 -3.16 -51.35 38.16
CA ILE A 14 -3.57 -50.62 39.38
C ILE A 14 -4.83 -51.27 39.98
N ALA A 15 -5.83 -51.62 39.17
CA ALA A 15 -7.04 -52.29 39.67
C ALA A 15 -6.76 -53.64 40.34
N LYS A 16 -5.88 -54.46 39.75
CA LYS A 16 -5.47 -55.75 40.32
C LYS A 16 -4.76 -55.54 41.67
N PHE A 17 -3.89 -54.55 41.75
CA PHE A 17 -3.19 -54.19 42.97
C PHE A 17 -4.13 -53.67 44.07
N THR A 18 -5.05 -52.75 43.74
CA THR A 18 -6.06 -52.21 44.67
C THR A 18 -6.91 -53.32 45.29
N ASN A 19 -7.41 -54.26 44.46
CA ASN A 19 -8.22 -55.38 44.94
C ASN A 19 -7.43 -56.32 45.88
N ARG A 20 -6.11 -56.39 45.73
CA ARG A 20 -5.26 -57.24 46.57
C ARG A 20 -5.02 -56.61 47.95
N ILE A 21 -4.78 -55.30 48.00
CA ILE A 21 -4.61 -54.56 49.26
C ILE A 21 -5.88 -54.63 50.10
N ASP A 22 -7.06 -54.49 49.47
CA ASP A 22 -8.36 -54.50 50.15
C ASP A 22 -8.64 -55.82 50.89
N GLY A 23 -7.99 -56.92 50.48
CA GLY A 23 -8.16 -58.26 51.08
C GLY A 23 -7.11 -58.66 52.11
N LEU A 24 -6.18 -57.77 52.50
CA LEU A 24 -5.13 -58.07 53.46
C LEU A 24 -5.50 -57.58 54.88
N THR A 25 -5.16 -58.37 55.89
CA THR A 25 -5.34 -58.05 57.32
C THR A 25 -3.98 -57.77 57.96
N TYR A 26 -3.88 -56.74 58.79
CA TYR A 26 -2.58 -56.21 59.27
C TYR A 26 -2.48 -56.13 60.78
N GLU A 27 -1.25 -56.15 61.28
CA GLU A 27 -0.94 -56.31 62.71
C GLU A 27 -0.79 -54.97 63.46
N THR A 28 -0.54 -53.86 62.74
CA THR A 28 -0.28 -52.54 63.35
C THR A 28 -1.16 -51.41 62.79
N ASP A 29 -1.39 -50.37 63.61
CA ASP A 29 -2.14 -49.17 63.22
C ASP A 29 -1.48 -48.41 62.06
N PHE A 30 -0.14 -48.37 62.03
CA PHE A 30 0.64 -47.76 60.94
C PHE A 30 0.38 -48.47 59.61
N GLU A 31 0.52 -49.80 59.58
CA GLU A 31 0.32 -50.59 58.37
C GLU A 31 -1.12 -50.47 57.86
N THR A 32 -2.10 -50.51 58.77
CA THR A 32 -3.51 -50.32 58.43
C THR A 32 -3.74 -48.96 57.78
N THR A 33 -3.18 -47.90 58.36
CA THR A 33 -3.31 -46.53 57.85
C THR A 33 -2.61 -46.34 56.50
N ARG A 34 -1.37 -46.84 56.35
CA ARG A 34 -0.63 -46.83 55.08
C ARG A 34 -1.44 -47.49 53.97
N ASN A 35 -2.03 -48.65 54.24
CA ASN A 35 -2.76 -49.41 53.23
C ASN A 35 -4.07 -48.74 52.81
N GLN A 36 -4.79 -48.13 53.76
CA GLN A 36 -5.92 -47.26 53.44
C GLN A 36 -5.49 -46.10 52.52
N TYR A 37 -4.35 -45.48 52.79
CA TYR A 37 -3.84 -44.39 51.97
C TYR A 37 -3.33 -44.83 50.59
N LEU A 38 -2.77 -46.04 50.47
CA LEU A 38 -2.47 -46.63 49.15
C LEU A 38 -3.75 -46.74 48.31
N LEU A 39 -4.84 -47.25 48.90
CA LEU A 39 -6.13 -47.35 48.22
C LEU A 39 -6.66 -45.98 47.80
N VAL A 40 -6.52 -44.95 48.66
CA VAL A 40 -6.93 -43.58 48.35
C VAL A 40 -6.19 -43.03 47.12
N VAL A 41 -4.86 -43.18 47.07
CA VAL A 41 -4.06 -42.67 45.94
C VAL A 41 -4.35 -43.46 44.66
N CYS A 42 -4.38 -44.80 44.72
CA CYS A 42 -4.72 -45.63 43.57
C CYS A 42 -6.12 -45.31 43.02
N LYS A 43 -7.11 -45.11 43.90
CA LYS A 43 -8.46 -44.73 43.50
C LYS A 43 -8.48 -43.35 42.86
N ALA A 44 -7.80 -42.36 43.43
CA ALA A 44 -7.72 -41.02 42.85
C ALA A 44 -7.10 -41.03 41.44
N ILE A 45 -6.09 -41.87 41.21
CA ILE A 45 -5.48 -42.06 39.88
C ILE A 45 -6.47 -42.71 38.92
N LYS A 46 -7.20 -43.75 39.36
CA LYS A 46 -8.20 -44.44 38.52
C LYS A 46 -9.42 -43.59 38.20
N ASP A 47 -9.86 -42.74 39.12
CA ASP A 47 -11.05 -41.90 38.95
C ASP A 47 -10.78 -40.79 37.92
N ASN A 48 -9.54 -40.27 37.83
CA ASN A 48 -9.17 -39.19 36.92
C ASN A 48 -7.80 -39.39 36.24
N PRO A 49 -7.58 -40.47 35.47
CA PRO A 49 -6.25 -40.84 34.98
C PRO A 49 -5.63 -39.80 34.06
N LYS A 50 -6.45 -39.16 33.22
CA LYS A 50 -6.00 -38.09 32.33
C LYS A 50 -5.43 -36.90 33.09
N LEU A 51 -6.03 -36.53 34.22
CA LEU A 51 -5.55 -35.41 35.03
C LEU A 51 -4.20 -35.74 35.68
N TRP A 52 -4.01 -36.98 36.14
CA TRP A 52 -2.72 -37.43 36.66
C TRP A 52 -1.66 -37.50 35.57
N ASP A 53 -2.02 -37.95 34.36
CA ASP A 53 -1.13 -37.85 33.20
C ASP A 53 -0.73 -36.39 32.96
N GLU A 54 -1.68 -35.45 32.88
CA GLU A 54 -1.38 -34.03 32.66
C GLU A 54 -0.46 -33.42 33.73
N ARG A 55 -0.64 -33.80 35.00
CA ARG A 55 0.01 -33.15 36.15
C ARG A 55 1.29 -33.82 36.63
N CYS A 56 1.52 -35.08 36.23
CA CYS A 56 2.65 -35.88 36.72
C CYS A 56 3.62 -36.32 35.61
N GLN A 57 3.75 -35.54 34.53
CA GLN A 57 4.56 -35.91 33.36
C GLN A 57 6.04 -36.21 33.71
N ILE A 58 6.59 -35.57 34.74
CA ILE A 58 8.00 -35.70 35.10
C ILE A 58 8.24 -37.04 35.80
N ASN A 59 7.49 -37.39 36.85
CA ASN A 59 7.61 -38.71 37.48
C ASN A 59 7.11 -39.84 36.58
N ILE A 60 6.18 -39.59 35.64
CA ILE A 60 5.86 -40.57 34.58
C ILE A 60 7.13 -40.91 33.80
N GLY A 61 7.93 -39.90 33.44
CA GLY A 61 9.23 -40.09 32.78
C GLY A 61 10.29 -40.73 33.67
N TRP A 62 10.35 -40.37 34.96
CA TRP A 62 11.41 -40.83 35.87
C TRP A 62 11.19 -42.23 36.45
N VAL A 63 9.96 -42.55 36.86
CA VAL A 63 9.64 -43.78 37.62
C VAL A 63 8.36 -44.48 37.16
N GLY A 64 7.68 -44.01 36.11
CA GLY A 64 6.42 -44.60 35.62
C GLY A 64 6.54 -46.09 35.28
N GLU A 65 7.50 -46.45 34.42
CA GLU A 65 7.71 -47.86 34.05
C GLU A 65 8.14 -48.73 35.24
N HIS A 66 8.94 -48.18 36.17
CA HIS A 66 9.33 -48.88 37.40
C HIS A 66 8.11 -49.16 38.30
N LEU A 67 7.24 -48.17 38.49
CA LEU A 67 5.97 -48.33 39.21
C LEU A 67 5.12 -49.43 38.55
N LEU A 68 4.94 -49.38 37.23
CA LEU A 68 4.10 -50.35 36.52
C LEU A 68 4.66 -51.77 36.67
N HIS A 69 5.97 -51.93 36.50
CA HIS A 69 6.67 -53.19 36.68
C HIS A 69 6.46 -53.74 38.10
N PHE A 70 6.71 -52.91 39.11
CA PHE A 70 6.56 -53.26 40.52
C PHE A 70 5.14 -53.74 40.84
N LEU A 71 4.12 -52.98 40.39
CA LEU A 71 2.71 -53.31 40.59
C LEU A 71 2.29 -54.59 39.82
N SER A 72 2.96 -54.93 38.72
CA SER A 72 2.62 -56.08 37.89
C SER A 72 3.22 -57.41 38.38
N GLU A 73 4.49 -57.42 38.81
CA GLU A 73 5.22 -58.64 39.17
C GLU A 73 4.89 -59.13 40.59
N ARG A 74 4.75 -58.22 41.56
CA ARG A 74 4.59 -58.58 42.99
C ARG A 74 3.15 -58.84 43.41
N THR A 75 2.39 -59.57 42.59
CA THR A 75 0.95 -59.78 42.83
C THR A 75 0.60 -60.99 43.71
N SER A 76 1.57 -61.86 44.03
CA SER A 76 1.33 -63.12 44.75
C SER A 76 1.46 -62.98 46.27
N ASN A 77 2.56 -62.40 46.75
CA ASN A 77 2.86 -62.14 48.17
C ASN A 77 3.37 -60.69 48.30
N LEU A 78 2.57 -59.80 48.89
CA LEU A 78 2.98 -58.45 49.23
C LEU A 78 3.41 -58.45 50.69
N ASP A 79 4.69 -58.23 50.95
CA ASP A 79 5.20 -58.02 52.31
C ASP A 79 5.13 -56.54 52.71
N LYS A 80 5.57 -56.24 53.94
CA LYS A 80 5.57 -54.86 54.46
C LYS A 80 6.47 -53.96 53.60
N ASP A 81 7.65 -54.42 53.25
CA ASP A 81 8.65 -53.64 52.53
C ASP A 81 8.14 -53.29 51.12
N ASP A 82 7.45 -54.21 50.46
CA ASP A 82 6.83 -54.00 49.16
C ASP A 82 5.76 -52.90 49.20
N LEU A 83 4.91 -52.91 50.23
CA LEU A 83 3.86 -51.90 50.41
C LEU A 83 4.44 -50.53 50.73
N ASP A 84 5.54 -50.49 51.50
CA ASP A 84 6.27 -49.26 51.82
C ASP A 84 6.95 -48.68 50.57
N SER A 85 7.58 -49.50 49.74
CA SER A 85 8.19 -49.09 48.48
C SER A 85 7.15 -48.56 47.49
N VAL A 86 5.99 -49.22 47.36
CA VAL A 86 4.90 -48.70 46.52
C VAL A 86 4.37 -47.36 47.06
N MET A 87 4.23 -47.22 48.38
CA MET A 87 3.80 -45.95 48.96
C MET A 87 4.81 -44.84 48.65
N GLY A 88 6.11 -45.12 48.76
CA GLY A 88 7.17 -44.18 48.38
C GLY A 88 7.05 -43.73 46.92
N LEU A 89 6.90 -44.68 45.99
CA LEU A 89 6.71 -44.39 44.58
C LEU A 89 5.43 -43.58 44.32
N LEU A 90 4.29 -43.97 44.88
CA LEU A 90 3.02 -43.25 44.72
C LEU A 90 3.04 -41.86 45.36
N PHE A 91 3.76 -41.70 46.46
CA PHE A 91 3.95 -40.40 47.11
C PHE A 91 4.72 -39.42 46.22
N ARG A 92 5.65 -39.92 45.38
CA ARG A 92 6.32 -39.08 44.38
C ARG A 92 5.34 -38.48 43.38
N PHE A 93 4.44 -39.30 42.84
CA PHE A 93 3.37 -38.84 41.94
C PHE A 93 2.42 -37.87 42.66
N LEU A 94 2.03 -38.19 43.90
CA LEU A 94 1.16 -37.34 44.71
C LEU A 94 1.75 -35.94 44.93
N LEU A 95 3.06 -35.86 45.21
CA LEU A 95 3.70 -34.58 45.47
C LEU A 95 3.87 -33.77 44.19
N GLU A 96 4.24 -34.38 43.06
CA GLU A 96 4.24 -33.69 41.77
C GLU A 96 2.84 -33.20 41.40
N PHE A 97 1.81 -34.04 41.62
CA PHE A 97 0.42 -33.65 41.40
C PHE A 97 0.05 -32.39 42.20
N HIS A 98 0.46 -32.34 43.47
CA HIS A 98 0.28 -31.18 44.33
C HIS A 98 1.03 -29.95 43.80
N LEU A 99 2.31 -30.07 43.44
CA LEU A 99 3.11 -28.98 42.89
C LEU A 99 2.56 -28.42 41.58
N SER A 100 1.98 -29.30 40.75
CA SER A 100 1.38 -28.97 39.47
C SER A 100 -0.05 -28.43 39.58
N THR A 101 -0.67 -28.44 40.76
CA THR A 101 -2.06 -28.00 40.96
C THR A 101 -2.11 -26.60 41.57
N PRO A 102 -2.79 -25.62 40.94
CA PRO A 102 -2.82 -24.24 41.45
C PRO A 102 -3.70 -24.03 42.69
N ASN A 103 -4.63 -24.95 42.97
CA ASN A 103 -5.56 -24.89 44.10
C ASN A 103 -5.23 -25.96 45.16
N ASP A 104 -5.87 -25.83 46.33
CA ASP A 104 -5.79 -26.84 47.38
C ASP A 104 -6.20 -28.24 46.88
N MET A 105 -5.37 -29.22 47.21
CA MET A 105 -5.58 -30.62 46.87
C MET A 105 -6.77 -31.20 47.66
N HIS A 106 -7.42 -32.23 47.09
CA HIS A 106 -8.52 -32.93 47.78
C HIS A 106 -8.10 -33.37 49.19
N ARG A 107 -8.98 -33.17 50.18
CA ARG A 107 -8.67 -33.35 51.61
C ARG A 107 -8.08 -34.73 51.94
N ASP A 108 -8.54 -35.77 51.27
CA ASP A 108 -8.04 -37.13 51.49
C ASP A 108 -6.61 -37.33 50.98
N LEU A 109 -6.27 -36.75 49.82
CA LEU A 109 -4.91 -36.79 49.29
C LEU A 109 -3.96 -35.94 50.15
N GLU A 110 -4.45 -34.86 50.74
CA GLU A 110 -3.68 -34.06 51.69
C GLU A 110 -3.38 -34.81 52.99
N ARG A 111 -4.32 -35.63 53.47
CA ARG A 111 -4.10 -36.54 54.61
C ARG A 111 -3.02 -37.58 54.30
N VAL A 112 -3.05 -38.17 53.09
CA VAL A 112 -2.00 -39.09 52.63
C VAL A 112 -0.64 -38.38 52.65
N ARG A 113 -0.58 -37.17 52.07
CA ARG A 113 0.66 -36.40 51.98
C ARG A 113 1.26 -36.14 53.36
N ARG A 114 0.42 -35.73 54.30
CA ARG A 114 0.79 -35.45 55.69
C ARG A 114 1.27 -36.70 56.41
N PHE A 115 0.55 -37.82 56.27
CA PHE A 115 0.92 -39.10 56.86
C PHE A 115 2.31 -39.56 56.42
N CYS A 116 2.59 -39.56 55.11
CA CYS A 116 3.89 -39.97 54.58
C CYS A 116 5.01 -39.04 55.07
N SER A 117 4.74 -37.73 55.15
CA SER A 117 5.73 -36.75 55.62
C SER A 117 6.04 -36.88 57.12
N GLU A 118 5.02 -37.09 57.95
CA GLU A 118 5.15 -37.16 59.42
C GLU A 118 5.70 -38.51 59.90
N ASN A 119 5.41 -39.60 59.19
CA ASN A 119 5.79 -40.97 59.58
C ASN A 119 6.89 -41.56 58.67
N ALA A 120 7.65 -40.72 57.95
CA ALA A 120 8.66 -41.17 56.99
C ALA A 120 9.69 -42.14 57.59
N VAL A 121 9.98 -42.04 58.90
CA VAL A 121 10.95 -42.88 59.61
C VAL A 121 10.46 -44.33 59.78
N ASP A 122 9.14 -44.55 59.83
CA ASP A 122 8.53 -45.85 60.11
C ASP A 122 8.39 -46.76 58.87
N PHE A 123 8.63 -46.19 57.67
CA PHE A 123 8.72 -46.91 56.41
C PHE A 123 10.04 -47.68 56.28
N SER A 124 10.03 -48.73 55.45
CA SER A 124 11.24 -49.42 54.98
C SER A 124 12.26 -48.44 54.38
N GLU A 125 13.54 -48.86 54.31
CA GLU A 125 14.63 -48.02 53.78
C GLU A 125 14.33 -47.46 52.38
N GLU A 126 13.76 -48.29 51.50
CA GLU A 126 13.42 -47.90 50.12
C GLU A 126 12.25 -46.92 50.09
N GLY A 127 11.13 -47.22 50.77
CA GLY A 127 9.98 -46.33 50.85
C GLY A 127 10.32 -44.99 51.49
N ARG A 128 11.12 -45.00 52.57
CA ARG A 128 11.62 -43.80 53.24
C ARG A 128 12.51 -42.95 52.34
N SER A 129 13.40 -43.59 51.57
CA SER A 129 14.28 -42.92 50.62
C SER A 129 13.46 -42.17 49.56
N ASP A 130 12.45 -42.81 48.96
CA ASP A 130 11.57 -42.18 47.97
C ASP A 130 10.76 -41.01 48.57
N ILE A 131 10.27 -41.15 49.80
CA ILE A 131 9.56 -40.07 50.51
C ILE A 131 10.49 -38.87 50.75
N TYR A 132 11.71 -39.10 51.23
CA TYR A 132 12.66 -38.01 51.45
C TYR A 132 13.14 -37.36 50.15
N PHE A 133 13.38 -38.16 49.11
CA PHE A 133 13.69 -37.64 47.78
C PHE A 133 12.55 -36.73 47.28
N ALA A 134 11.30 -37.20 47.39
CA ALA A 134 10.13 -36.43 46.99
C ALA A 134 10.07 -35.09 47.74
N ILE A 135 10.22 -35.07 49.05
CA ILE A 135 10.08 -33.83 49.84
C ILE A 135 11.23 -32.86 49.59
N ARG A 136 12.48 -33.36 49.44
CA ARG A 136 13.69 -32.53 49.53
C ARG A 136 14.31 -32.20 48.18
N GLU A 137 14.43 -33.19 47.30
CA GLU A 137 15.25 -33.09 46.08
C GLU A 137 14.38 -32.92 44.83
N MET A 138 13.24 -33.61 44.79
CA MET A 138 12.34 -33.61 43.65
C MET A 138 11.85 -32.22 43.21
N PRO A 139 11.43 -31.30 44.11
CA PRO A 139 10.92 -30.00 43.67
C PRO A 139 12.00 -29.18 42.95
N ILE A 140 13.25 -29.29 43.40
CA ILE A 140 14.40 -28.64 42.76
C ILE A 140 14.70 -29.29 41.41
N ALA A 141 14.65 -30.62 41.34
CA ALA A 141 14.86 -31.35 40.09
C ALA A 141 13.78 -31.02 39.04
N ILE A 142 12.50 -31.00 39.45
CA ILE A 142 11.36 -30.57 38.62
C ILE A 142 11.59 -29.14 38.11
N LEU A 143 11.93 -28.21 39.00
CA LEU A 143 12.18 -26.82 38.63
C LEU A 143 13.33 -26.70 37.61
N LYS A 144 14.41 -27.46 37.80
CA LYS A 144 15.55 -27.47 36.89
C LYS A 144 15.15 -27.96 35.49
N GLU A 145 14.31 -28.99 35.41
CA GLU A 145 13.82 -29.51 34.13
C GLU A 145 12.90 -28.49 33.42
N ILE A 146 11.98 -27.85 34.15
CA ILE A 146 11.10 -26.82 33.60
C ILE A 146 11.90 -25.60 33.14
N ALA A 147 12.82 -25.10 33.97
CA ALA A 147 13.61 -23.89 33.68
C ALA A 147 14.53 -24.04 32.46
N ASN A 148 14.98 -25.27 32.17
CA ASN A 148 15.79 -25.60 31.01
C ASN A 148 14.97 -26.17 29.84
N SER A 149 13.64 -26.15 29.94
CA SER A 149 12.78 -26.63 28.86
C SER A 149 12.84 -25.69 27.63
N PRO A 150 12.71 -26.23 26.41
CA PRO A 150 12.68 -25.42 25.18
C PRO A 150 11.59 -24.34 25.18
N ALA A 151 10.49 -24.58 25.90
CA ALA A 151 9.40 -23.62 26.05
C ALA A 151 9.85 -22.36 26.82
N ILE A 152 10.55 -22.54 27.95
CA ILE A 152 11.08 -21.42 28.73
C ILE A 152 12.22 -20.70 28.00
N GLU A 153 13.04 -21.44 27.25
CA GLU A 153 14.04 -20.83 26.36
C GLU A 153 13.39 -19.95 25.28
N SER A 154 12.30 -20.41 24.68
CA SER A 154 11.54 -19.65 23.67
C SER A 154 10.92 -18.38 24.26
N VAL A 155 10.35 -18.45 25.47
CA VAL A 155 9.84 -17.26 26.18
C VAL A 155 10.97 -16.27 26.48
N ARG A 156 12.16 -16.75 26.86
CA ARG A 156 13.34 -15.89 27.08
C ARG A 156 13.77 -15.18 25.79
N LYS A 157 13.75 -15.88 24.66
CA LYS A 157 14.07 -15.32 23.32
C LYS A 157 13.01 -14.34 22.83
N LEU A 158 11.75 -14.49 23.26
CA LEU A 158 10.65 -13.60 22.87
C LEU A 158 10.90 -12.16 23.33
N HIS A 159 11.49 -11.96 24.51
CA HIS A 159 11.86 -10.62 24.98
C HIS A 159 12.85 -9.92 24.04
N VAL A 160 13.83 -10.66 23.52
CA VAL A 160 14.83 -10.15 22.55
C VAL A 160 14.15 -9.84 21.21
N ALA A 161 13.29 -10.74 20.73
CA ALA A 161 12.55 -10.52 19.49
C ALA A 161 11.64 -9.28 19.54
N THR A 162 11.07 -8.96 20.70
CA THR A 162 10.27 -7.73 20.89
C THR A 162 11.11 -6.48 20.72
N SER A 163 12.32 -6.44 21.30
CA SER A 163 13.22 -5.28 21.12
C SER A 163 13.68 -5.10 19.66
N GLU A 164 14.03 -6.19 18.97
CA GLU A 164 14.41 -6.15 17.56
C GLU A 164 13.25 -5.72 16.64
N PHE A 165 12.03 -6.10 17.01
CA PHE A 165 10.81 -5.70 16.30
C PHE A 165 10.54 -4.20 16.45
N GLU A 166 10.66 -3.64 17.66
CA GLU A 166 10.49 -2.20 17.90
C GLU A 166 11.54 -1.38 17.14
N GLU A 167 12.80 -1.81 17.13
CA GLU A 167 13.87 -1.14 16.38
C GLU A 167 13.59 -1.18 14.87
N THR A 168 13.19 -2.35 14.35
CA THR A 168 12.86 -2.51 12.93
C THR A 168 11.66 -1.66 12.51
N LYS A 169 10.62 -1.60 13.36
CA LYS A 169 9.44 -0.75 13.14
C LYS A 169 9.82 0.71 13.07
N ASN A 170 10.61 1.21 14.03
CA ASN A 170 11.04 2.61 14.04
C ASN A 170 11.85 2.96 12.79
N ARG A 171 12.74 2.07 12.33
CA ARG A 171 13.49 2.25 11.09
C ARG A 171 12.57 2.32 9.86
N TRP A 172 11.58 1.44 9.78
CA TRP A 172 10.59 1.45 8.69
C TRP A 172 9.74 2.72 8.68
N ASP A 173 9.31 3.21 9.84
CA ASP A 173 8.55 4.46 9.95
C ASP A 173 9.35 5.68 9.45
N VAL A 174 10.67 5.70 9.68
CA VAL A 174 11.56 6.75 9.16
C VAL A 174 11.70 6.63 7.64
N GLU A 175 11.99 5.44 7.12
CA GLU A 175 12.18 5.22 5.68
C GLU A 175 10.90 5.51 4.89
N LEU A 176 9.74 5.15 5.43
CA LEU A 176 8.45 5.40 4.78
C LEU A 176 8.18 6.90 4.67
N ARG A 177 8.45 7.68 5.72
CA ARG A 177 8.31 9.15 5.67
C ARG A 177 9.25 9.78 4.65
N GLU A 178 10.51 9.35 4.58
CA GLU A 178 11.44 9.86 3.57
C GLU A 178 10.98 9.55 2.13
N ARG A 179 10.43 8.36 1.90
CA ARG A 179 9.90 7.96 0.59
C ARG A 179 8.64 8.74 0.25
N GLU A 180 7.76 8.97 1.21
CA GLU A 180 6.56 9.78 1.04
C GLU A 180 6.91 11.23 0.69
N GLU A 181 7.90 11.82 1.37
CA GLU A 181 8.39 13.16 1.06
C GLU A 181 8.98 13.24 -0.36
N LYS A 182 9.78 12.25 -0.76
CA LYS A 182 10.33 12.15 -2.13
C LYS A 182 9.21 12.01 -3.17
N ALA A 183 8.20 11.19 -2.89
CA ALA A 183 7.06 11.01 -3.78
C ALA A 183 6.24 12.30 -3.92
N SER A 184 6.02 13.04 -2.83
CA SER A 184 5.36 14.34 -2.83
C SER A 184 6.13 15.36 -3.68
N LYS A 185 7.45 15.46 -3.47
CA LYS A 185 8.32 16.34 -4.29
C LYS A 185 8.28 15.99 -5.78
N LEU A 186 8.26 14.70 -6.10
CA LEU A 186 8.17 14.24 -7.49
C LEU A 186 6.81 14.59 -8.10
N LYS A 187 5.72 14.44 -7.34
CA LYS A 187 4.38 14.85 -7.76
C LYS A 187 4.31 16.36 -8.02
N GLU A 188 4.80 17.19 -7.09
CA GLU A 188 4.87 18.65 -7.26
C GLU A 188 5.67 19.04 -8.50
N SER A 189 6.81 18.38 -8.72
CA SER A 189 7.62 18.60 -9.91
C SER A 189 6.84 18.25 -11.17
N LEU A 190 6.16 17.10 -11.19
CA LEU A 190 5.38 16.62 -12.33
C LEU A 190 4.17 17.51 -12.64
N ASP A 191 3.47 17.99 -11.61
CA ASP A 191 2.37 18.95 -11.76
C ASP A 191 2.90 20.27 -12.36
N SER A 192 4.06 20.77 -11.91
CA SER A 192 4.69 21.94 -12.51
C SER A 192 5.06 21.74 -13.99
N TYR A 193 5.58 20.55 -14.35
CA TYR A 193 5.89 20.20 -15.75
C TYR A 193 4.63 20.12 -16.60
N LYS A 194 3.54 19.57 -16.06
CA LYS A 194 2.27 19.42 -16.77
C LYS A 194 1.61 20.77 -17.09
N ASP A 195 1.66 21.71 -16.15
CA ASP A 195 1.04 23.02 -16.31
C ASP A 195 1.90 23.97 -17.15
N ALA A 196 3.24 23.86 -17.06
CA ALA A 196 4.17 24.71 -17.79
C ALA A 196 4.38 24.30 -19.26
N PHE A 197 4.33 23.01 -19.63
CA PHE A 197 4.78 22.60 -20.98
C PHE A 197 3.68 22.56 -22.05
N ASN A 198 2.42 22.26 -21.72
CA ASN A 198 1.43 22.00 -22.77
C ASN A 198 0.81 23.28 -23.34
N PHE A 199 0.29 24.20 -22.51
CA PHE A 199 -0.44 25.37 -23.03
C PHE A 199 0.43 26.63 -23.14
N VAL A 200 1.43 26.79 -22.27
CA VAL A 200 2.39 27.90 -22.38
C VAL A 200 3.28 27.70 -23.60
N GLY A 201 3.81 26.49 -23.81
CA GLY A 201 4.60 26.15 -25.00
C GLY A 201 3.82 26.31 -26.31
N LEU A 202 2.55 25.89 -26.35
CA LEU A 202 1.68 26.12 -27.51
C LEU A 202 1.38 27.62 -27.72
N SER A 203 1.10 28.38 -26.66
CA SER A 203 0.90 29.83 -26.77
C SER A 203 2.16 30.55 -27.26
N GLU A 204 3.34 30.12 -26.83
CA GLU A 204 4.61 30.68 -27.29
C GLU A 204 4.88 30.32 -28.75
N GLY A 205 4.62 29.08 -29.16
CA GLY A 205 4.71 28.65 -30.55
C GLY A 205 3.77 29.44 -31.48
N PHE A 206 2.51 29.66 -31.08
CA PHE A 206 1.58 30.52 -31.82
C PHE A 206 2.04 31.98 -31.85
N ASN A 207 2.64 32.49 -30.77
CA ASN A 207 3.17 33.86 -30.73
C ASN A 207 4.35 34.03 -31.70
N GLN A 208 5.26 33.07 -31.77
CA GLN A 208 6.35 33.07 -32.75
C GLN A 208 5.82 33.01 -34.19
N LEU A 209 4.80 32.17 -34.45
CA LEU A 209 4.14 32.08 -35.75
C LEU A 209 3.44 33.39 -36.14
N ALA A 210 2.81 34.07 -35.18
CA ALA A 210 2.18 35.36 -35.37
C ALA A 210 3.20 36.44 -35.71
N GLU A 211 4.37 36.45 -35.07
CA GLU A 211 5.41 37.44 -35.34
C GLU A 211 6.01 37.27 -36.74
N GLN A 212 6.26 36.02 -37.16
CA GLN A 212 6.66 35.70 -38.53
C GLN A 212 5.62 36.20 -39.56
N LYS A 213 4.33 35.91 -39.32
CA LYS A 213 3.25 36.34 -40.23
C LYS A 213 3.06 37.86 -40.25
N LYS A 214 3.27 38.57 -39.13
CA LYS A 214 3.28 40.04 -39.09
C LYS A 214 4.40 40.62 -39.95
N GLN A 215 5.57 39.97 -39.97
CA GLN A 215 6.67 40.37 -40.85
C GLN A 215 6.26 40.21 -42.32
N GLU A 216 5.72 39.06 -42.73
CA GLU A 216 5.22 38.85 -44.09
C GLU A 216 4.16 39.90 -44.49
N VAL A 217 3.25 40.25 -43.57
CA VAL A 217 2.24 41.31 -43.79
C VAL A 217 2.89 42.67 -44.04
N ARG A 218 3.93 43.03 -43.28
CA ARG A 218 4.68 44.28 -43.49
C ARG A 218 5.35 44.31 -44.86
N ASP A 219 5.93 43.19 -45.28
CA ASP A 219 6.61 43.08 -46.57
C ASP A 219 5.60 43.20 -47.73
N VAL A 220 4.46 42.51 -47.65
CA VAL A 220 3.39 42.63 -48.66
C VAL A 220 2.82 44.05 -48.68
N LEU A 221 2.64 44.71 -47.52
CA LEU A 221 2.20 46.11 -47.46
C LEU A 221 3.20 47.06 -48.11
N PHE A 222 4.50 46.84 -47.93
CA PHE A 222 5.54 47.63 -48.58
C PHE A 222 5.45 47.51 -50.11
N TRP A 223 5.36 46.29 -50.63
CA TRP A 223 5.20 46.06 -52.07
C TRP A 223 3.88 46.62 -52.62
N LEU A 224 2.79 46.51 -51.86
CA LEU A 224 1.50 47.08 -52.23
C LEU A 224 1.59 48.61 -52.41
N ARG A 225 2.25 49.30 -51.47
CA ARG A 225 2.50 50.76 -51.56
C ARG A 225 3.38 51.11 -52.75
N LEU A 226 4.45 50.36 -52.99
CA LEU A 226 5.34 50.56 -54.14
C LEU A 226 4.59 50.44 -55.47
N VAL A 227 3.84 49.35 -55.67
CA VAL A 227 3.04 49.14 -56.88
C VAL A 227 1.96 50.21 -57.04
N SER A 228 1.34 50.65 -55.93
CA SER A 228 0.37 51.77 -55.98
C SER A 228 1.00 53.05 -56.52
N ILE A 229 2.20 53.39 -56.07
CA ILE A 229 2.93 54.57 -56.57
C ILE A 229 3.29 54.38 -58.04
N LEU A 230 3.74 53.18 -58.44
CA LEU A 230 4.08 52.87 -59.84
C LEU A 230 2.88 52.92 -60.79
N ILE A 231 1.66 52.69 -60.31
CA ILE A 231 0.43 52.85 -61.11
C ILE A 231 0.14 54.34 -61.35
N VAL A 232 0.30 55.17 -60.32
CA VAL A 232 -0.02 56.61 -60.38
C VAL A 232 1.08 57.42 -61.07
N LEU A 233 2.34 57.00 -60.96
CA LEU A 233 3.51 57.75 -61.44
C LEU A 233 3.48 58.03 -62.96
N PRO A 234 3.23 57.06 -63.86
CA PRO A 234 3.15 57.32 -65.30
C PRO A 234 2.06 58.34 -65.64
N LEU A 235 0.89 58.24 -65.00
CA LEU A 235 -0.22 59.16 -65.21
C LEU A 235 0.14 60.59 -64.75
N ALA A 236 0.80 60.71 -63.59
CA ALA A 236 1.27 61.99 -63.09
C ALA A 236 2.33 62.61 -64.00
N LEU A 237 3.28 61.81 -64.51
CA LEU A 237 4.31 62.27 -65.44
C LEU A 237 3.70 62.71 -66.78
N GLU A 238 2.72 61.99 -67.31
CA GLU A 238 1.98 62.39 -68.51
C GLU A 238 1.29 63.75 -68.31
N ILE A 239 0.60 63.94 -67.17
CA ILE A 239 -0.07 65.22 -66.84
C ILE A 239 0.94 66.37 -66.74
N VAL A 240 2.05 66.18 -66.02
CA VAL A 240 3.10 67.21 -65.88
C VAL A 240 3.73 67.55 -67.24
N TYR A 241 3.99 66.54 -68.07
CA TYR A 241 4.56 66.73 -69.39
C TYR A 241 3.65 67.54 -70.32
N VAL A 242 2.33 67.27 -70.28
CA VAL A 242 1.31 68.01 -71.02
C VAL A 242 1.26 69.46 -70.58
N LEU A 243 1.23 69.72 -69.27
CA LEU A 243 1.21 71.09 -68.73
C LEU A 243 2.46 71.89 -69.12
N ALA A 244 3.63 71.25 -69.15
CA ALA A 244 4.90 71.90 -69.48
C ALA A 244 5.08 72.20 -70.99
N ASN A 245 4.34 71.53 -71.88
CA ASN A 245 4.53 71.63 -73.35
C ASN A 245 3.23 72.04 -74.08
N ILE A 246 2.32 72.73 -73.39
CA ILE A 246 0.99 73.08 -73.91
C ILE A 246 1.02 73.88 -75.23
N ASP A 247 2.11 74.63 -75.47
CA ASP A 247 2.31 75.47 -76.66
C ASP A 247 2.62 74.68 -77.95
N LYS A 248 2.93 73.38 -77.86
CA LYS A 248 3.37 72.53 -78.99
C LYS A 248 2.26 71.64 -79.59
N GLY A 249 1.00 72.01 -79.39
CA GLY A 249 -0.24 71.24 -79.59
C GLY A 249 -0.21 70.04 -80.55
N ALA A 250 0.10 70.24 -81.84
CA ALA A 250 0.00 69.17 -82.86
C ALA A 250 1.08 68.07 -82.73
N GLU A 251 2.31 68.43 -82.34
CA GLU A 251 3.39 67.46 -82.13
C GLU A 251 3.19 66.68 -80.82
N LEU A 252 2.70 67.36 -79.79
CA LEU A 252 2.38 66.77 -78.48
C LEU A 252 1.34 65.64 -78.61
N SER A 253 0.25 65.87 -79.36
CA SER A 253 -0.80 64.86 -79.56
C SER A 253 -0.30 63.58 -80.25
N ARG A 254 0.63 63.70 -81.20
CA ARG A 254 1.18 62.54 -81.93
C ARG A 254 2.06 61.68 -81.02
N ILE A 255 2.88 62.30 -80.17
CA ILE A 255 3.75 61.61 -79.22
C ILE A 255 2.91 60.90 -78.16
N MET A 256 1.88 61.56 -77.63
CA MET A 256 0.98 60.95 -76.64
C MET A 256 0.25 59.72 -77.20
N MET A 257 -0.22 59.76 -78.44
CA MET A 257 -0.91 58.61 -79.07
C MET A 257 0.02 57.40 -79.23
N LEU A 258 1.31 57.61 -79.49
CA LEU A 258 2.31 56.54 -79.64
C LEU A 258 2.69 55.91 -78.30
N VAL A 259 2.71 56.70 -77.21
CA VAL A 259 3.09 56.25 -75.86
C VAL A 259 1.89 55.67 -75.08
N ALA A 260 0.66 56.08 -75.41
CA ALA A 260 -0.56 55.65 -74.72
C ALA A 260 -0.78 54.13 -74.70
N LEU A 261 -0.48 53.42 -75.79
CA LEU A 261 -0.71 51.97 -75.86
C LEU A 261 0.23 51.19 -74.91
N PRO A 262 1.56 51.44 -74.92
CA PRO A 262 2.46 50.90 -73.89
C PRO A 262 2.08 51.29 -72.45
N THR A 263 1.66 52.54 -72.19
CA THR A 263 1.35 52.99 -70.82
C THR A 263 0.07 52.36 -70.28
N VAL A 264 -0.99 52.28 -71.07
CA VAL A 264 -2.22 51.55 -70.69
C VAL A 264 -1.94 50.07 -70.44
N SER A 265 -1.13 49.43 -71.29
CA SER A 265 -0.74 48.03 -71.13
C SER A 265 0.07 47.79 -69.85
N LEU A 266 1.02 48.68 -69.54
CA LEU A 266 1.80 48.64 -68.31
C LEU A 266 0.92 48.84 -67.07
N ILE A 267 0.01 49.82 -67.10
CA ILE A 267 -0.95 50.08 -66.01
C ILE A 267 -1.84 48.85 -65.77
N ALA A 268 -2.35 48.20 -66.84
CA ALA A 268 -3.17 47.00 -66.70
C ALA A 268 -2.42 45.86 -66.00
N ILE A 269 -1.14 45.64 -66.36
CA ILE A 269 -0.28 44.65 -65.71
C ILE A 269 -0.03 45.02 -64.23
N LEU A 270 0.27 46.28 -63.93
CA LEU A 270 0.49 46.75 -62.56
C LEU A 270 -0.77 46.62 -61.68
N VAL A 271 -1.95 46.92 -62.22
CA VAL A 271 -3.24 46.74 -61.53
C VAL A 271 -3.51 45.26 -61.24
N TYR A 272 -3.16 44.37 -62.16
CA TYR A 272 -3.24 42.92 -61.92
C TYR A 272 -2.35 42.49 -60.74
N TYR A 273 -1.08 42.90 -60.74
CA TYR A 273 -0.17 42.60 -59.63
C TYR A 273 -0.63 43.24 -58.30
N PHE A 274 -1.18 44.46 -58.35
CA PHE A 274 -1.78 45.10 -57.18
C PHE A 274 -2.93 44.26 -56.61
N ARG A 275 -3.80 43.71 -57.46
CA ARG A 275 -4.90 42.83 -57.03
C ARG A 275 -4.38 41.54 -56.37
N VAL A 276 -3.34 40.92 -56.95
CA VAL A 276 -2.71 39.71 -56.38
C VAL A 276 -2.10 40.01 -55.01
N LEU A 277 -1.35 41.10 -54.88
CA LEU A 277 -0.76 41.54 -53.61
C LEU A 277 -1.83 41.85 -52.56
N LEU A 278 -2.91 42.52 -52.95
CA LEU A 278 -4.04 42.82 -52.07
C LEU A 278 -4.75 41.53 -51.59
N SER A 279 -4.88 40.53 -52.46
CA SER A 279 -5.44 39.22 -52.10
C SER A 279 -4.56 38.49 -51.09
N ASN A 280 -3.24 38.48 -51.33
CA ASN A 280 -2.28 37.88 -50.40
C ASN A 280 -2.27 38.61 -49.04
N TYR A 281 -2.35 39.94 -49.04
CA TYR A 281 -2.47 40.73 -47.81
C TYR A 281 -3.70 40.32 -46.99
N LYS A 282 -4.88 40.23 -47.62
CA LYS A 282 -6.12 39.80 -46.95
C LYS A 282 -6.01 38.36 -46.41
N SER A 283 -5.39 37.47 -47.17
CA SER A 283 -5.15 36.09 -46.73
C SER A 283 -4.26 36.03 -45.49
N LEU A 284 -3.14 36.75 -45.48
CA LEU A 284 -2.22 36.80 -44.33
C LEU A 284 -2.88 37.43 -43.10
N GLN A 285 -3.70 38.46 -43.28
CA GLN A 285 -4.46 39.07 -42.20
C GLN A 285 -5.48 38.08 -41.58
N SER A 286 -6.15 37.28 -42.40
CA SER A 286 -7.04 36.20 -41.94
C SER A 286 -6.27 35.13 -41.16
N GLN A 287 -5.09 34.73 -41.63
CA GLN A 287 -4.23 33.77 -40.92
C GLN A 287 -3.81 34.31 -39.55
N LEU A 288 -3.42 35.59 -39.46
CA LEU A 288 -3.10 36.24 -38.18
C LEU A 288 -4.26 36.24 -37.20
N LEU A 289 -5.48 36.55 -37.66
CA LEU A 289 -6.67 36.53 -36.81
C LEU A 289 -6.95 35.13 -36.25
N GLN A 290 -6.77 34.09 -37.07
CA GLN A 290 -6.93 32.70 -36.62
C GLN A 290 -5.84 32.26 -35.64
N ILE A 291 -4.60 32.75 -35.78
CA ILE A 291 -3.51 32.48 -34.83
C ILE A 291 -3.79 33.20 -33.49
N ASP A 292 -4.25 34.45 -33.53
CA ASP A 292 -4.57 35.24 -32.34
C ASP A 292 -5.72 34.62 -31.52
N LEU A 293 -6.75 34.08 -32.21
CA LEU A 293 -7.82 33.32 -31.57
C LEU A 293 -7.27 32.09 -30.84
N ARG A 294 -6.41 31.28 -31.48
CA ARG A 294 -5.81 30.09 -30.85
C ARG A 294 -4.90 30.45 -29.68
N MET A 295 -4.11 31.52 -29.81
CA MET A 295 -3.27 32.02 -28.71
C MET A 295 -4.12 32.48 -27.51
N THR A 296 -5.21 33.22 -27.76
CA THR A 296 -6.16 33.66 -26.74
C THR A 296 -6.83 32.48 -26.06
N LEU A 297 -7.23 31.46 -26.82
CA LEU A 297 -7.85 30.24 -26.30
C LEU A 297 -6.86 29.39 -25.48
N CYS A 298 -5.61 29.25 -25.90
CA CYS A 298 -4.57 28.55 -25.13
C CYS A 298 -4.27 29.26 -23.79
N ARG A 299 -4.21 30.61 -23.80
CA ARG A 299 -4.05 31.42 -22.58
C ARG A 299 -5.28 31.34 -21.67
N PHE A 300 -6.47 31.31 -22.24
CA PHE A 300 -7.72 31.14 -21.51
C PHE A 300 -7.81 29.76 -20.85
N ILE A 301 -7.37 28.69 -21.53
CA ILE A 301 -7.42 27.33 -20.97
C ILE A 301 -6.47 27.10 -19.81
N HIS A 302 -5.29 27.72 -19.80
CA HIS A 302 -4.42 27.64 -18.63
C HIS A 302 -5.15 28.06 -17.34
N ASN A 303 -6.06 29.05 -17.44
CA ASN A 303 -6.91 29.48 -16.33
C ASN A 303 -8.18 28.61 -16.15
N TYR A 304 -8.59 27.85 -17.17
CA TYR A 304 -9.78 27.00 -17.16
C TYR A 304 -9.49 25.55 -16.76
N SER A 305 -8.28 25.01 -16.96
CA SER A 305 -7.96 23.61 -16.63
C SER A 305 -8.05 23.32 -15.13
N GLU A 306 -7.76 24.31 -14.28
CA GLU A 306 -8.06 24.23 -12.84
C GLU A 306 -9.58 24.12 -12.59
N TYR A 307 -10.40 24.89 -13.31
CA TYR A 307 -11.88 24.89 -13.22
C TYR A 307 -12.57 23.70 -13.92
N ALA A 308 -11.94 23.11 -14.93
CA ALA A 308 -12.51 22.08 -15.79
C ALA A 308 -12.48 20.68 -15.16
N SER A 309 -11.63 20.46 -14.17
CA SER A 309 -11.62 19.21 -13.40
C SER A 309 -12.96 18.97 -12.70
N ASP A 310 -13.63 20.05 -12.27
CA ASP A 310 -14.97 20.03 -11.69
C ASP A 310 -16.09 19.99 -12.76
N MET A 311 -15.93 20.64 -13.92
CA MET A 311 -16.93 20.66 -15.00
C MET A 311 -16.91 19.44 -15.94
N LYS A 312 -15.84 18.62 -15.95
CA LYS A 312 -15.74 17.39 -16.78
C LYS A 312 -16.86 16.38 -16.53
N LYS A 313 -17.58 16.50 -15.41
CA LYS A 313 -18.75 15.69 -15.08
C LYS A 313 -20.05 16.18 -15.74
N GLN A 314 -20.11 17.41 -16.25
CA GLN A 314 -21.36 18.02 -16.76
C GLN A 314 -21.35 18.38 -18.25
N ASP A 315 -20.23 18.71 -18.91
CA ASP A 315 -20.29 19.16 -20.32
C ASP A 315 -19.09 18.79 -21.20
N LYS A 316 -18.98 17.50 -21.55
CA LYS A 316 -17.94 16.92 -22.42
C LYS A 316 -17.95 17.48 -23.85
N PHE A 317 -19.11 17.90 -24.34
CA PHE A 317 -19.30 18.37 -25.72
C PHE A 317 -18.62 19.72 -25.99
N SER A 318 -18.60 20.60 -24.99
CA SER A 318 -17.92 21.91 -25.08
C SER A 318 -16.39 21.77 -25.16
N LEU A 319 -15.82 20.73 -24.53
CA LEU A 319 -14.37 20.46 -24.57
C LEU A 319 -13.93 19.90 -25.94
N GLU A 320 -14.70 19.00 -26.53
CA GLU A 320 -14.41 18.45 -27.87
C GLU A 320 -14.49 19.55 -28.95
N LYS A 321 -15.45 20.48 -28.84
CA LYS A 321 -15.51 21.65 -29.74
C LYS A 321 -14.33 22.59 -29.58
N PHE A 322 -13.85 22.79 -28.35
CA PHE A 322 -12.66 23.59 -28.09
C PHE A 322 -11.41 22.98 -28.74
N GLU A 323 -11.16 21.68 -28.54
CA GLU A 323 -9.99 21.00 -29.11
C GLU A 323 -9.99 21.08 -30.64
N ASN A 324 -11.16 20.93 -31.27
CA ASN A 324 -11.32 21.09 -32.71
C ASN A 324 -10.97 22.50 -33.21
N ILE A 325 -11.23 23.55 -32.43
CA ILE A 325 -10.86 24.93 -32.81
C ILE A 325 -9.34 25.12 -32.72
N ILE A 326 -8.70 24.64 -31.64
CA ILE A 326 -7.24 24.73 -31.46
C ILE A 326 -6.48 23.95 -32.54
N PHE A 327 -6.88 22.72 -32.83
CA PHE A 327 -6.14 21.82 -33.73
C PHE A 327 -6.61 21.86 -35.19
N SER A 328 -7.62 22.68 -35.53
CA SER A 328 -7.99 22.91 -36.93
C SER A 328 -6.83 23.55 -37.73
N GLY A 329 -6.73 23.24 -39.02
CA GLY A 329 -5.72 23.82 -39.90
C GLY A 329 -5.90 25.34 -40.12
N ILE A 330 -4.80 26.05 -40.36
CA ILE A 330 -4.81 27.48 -40.71
C ILE A 330 -5.11 27.60 -42.21
N THR A 331 -6.29 28.10 -42.58
CA THR A 331 -6.70 28.21 -43.99
C THR A 331 -6.46 29.62 -44.55
N ALA A 332 -6.12 29.68 -45.84
CA ALA A 332 -5.77 30.91 -46.54
C ALA A 332 -6.98 31.77 -46.96
N SER A 333 -8.22 31.30 -46.77
CA SER A 333 -9.43 31.92 -47.33
C SER A 333 -10.53 32.04 -46.29
N THR A 334 -11.11 33.23 -46.14
CA THR A 334 -12.30 33.50 -45.30
C THR A 334 -13.59 32.83 -45.79
N GLU A 335 -13.62 32.33 -47.03
CA GLU A 335 -14.80 31.63 -47.60
C GLU A 335 -14.92 30.16 -47.19
N ASN A 336 -13.85 29.56 -46.65
CA ASN A 336 -13.84 28.20 -46.12
C ASN A 336 -13.43 28.21 -44.65
N ILE A 337 -14.05 29.08 -43.86
CA ILE A 337 -14.08 28.86 -42.43
C ILE A 337 -15.13 27.75 -42.22
N PRO A 338 -14.78 26.58 -41.66
CA PRO A 338 -15.79 25.59 -41.30
C PRO A 338 -16.83 26.28 -40.40
N SER A 339 -18.03 25.74 -40.28
CA SER A 339 -19.09 26.22 -39.37
C SER A 339 -18.69 26.29 -37.88
N THR A 340 -17.40 26.18 -37.56
CA THR A 340 -16.76 26.39 -36.26
C THR A 340 -16.64 27.87 -35.86
N PHE A 341 -16.64 28.83 -36.80
CA PHE A 341 -16.63 30.28 -36.44
C PHE A 341 -17.98 30.78 -35.93
N ASP A 342 -19.08 30.08 -36.22
CA ASP A 342 -20.38 30.25 -35.57
C ASP A 342 -20.32 29.87 -34.06
N GLY A 343 -19.20 29.27 -33.63
CA GLY A 343 -18.88 29.02 -32.23
C GLY A 343 -18.58 30.28 -31.42
N VAL A 344 -18.26 31.42 -32.04
CA VAL A 344 -18.01 32.70 -31.32
C VAL A 344 -19.29 33.20 -30.63
N GLU A 345 -20.46 32.97 -31.22
CA GLU A 345 -21.76 33.29 -30.62
C GLU A 345 -22.12 32.34 -29.46
N GLN A 346 -21.63 31.09 -29.50
CA GLN A 346 -21.73 30.13 -28.39
C GLN A 346 -20.71 30.41 -27.28
N LEU A 347 -19.52 30.91 -27.60
CA LEU A 347 -18.54 31.41 -26.62
C LEU A 347 -19.08 32.62 -25.85
N GLY A 348 -19.87 33.48 -26.50
CA GLY A 348 -20.62 34.56 -25.82
C GLY A 348 -21.63 34.05 -24.78
N LYS A 349 -22.19 32.84 -24.97
CA LYS A 349 -23.04 32.17 -23.97
C LYS A 349 -22.21 31.55 -22.83
N LEU A 350 -21.04 30.98 -23.13
CA LEU A 350 -20.09 30.47 -22.12
C LEU A 350 -19.50 31.58 -21.23
N ILE A 351 -19.15 32.72 -21.82
CA ILE A 351 -18.68 33.90 -21.08
C ILE A 351 -19.79 34.47 -20.18
N LYS A 352 -21.07 34.35 -20.60
CA LYS A 352 -22.22 34.73 -19.78
C LYS A 352 -22.51 33.74 -18.65
N SER A 353 -22.31 32.44 -18.83
CA SER A 353 -22.53 31.44 -17.78
C SER A 353 -21.46 31.44 -16.69
N VAL A 354 -20.27 32.01 -16.95
CA VAL A 354 -19.20 32.21 -15.96
C VAL A 354 -19.42 33.47 -15.10
N LYS A 355 -20.34 34.36 -15.49
CA LYS A 355 -20.61 35.62 -14.78
C LYS A 355 -21.81 35.53 -13.82
N GLN A 356 -22.23 34.33 -13.44
CA GLN A 356 -23.34 34.09 -12.52
C GLN A 356 -22.88 33.32 -11.28
#